data_AF-A0A9Q0EK26-F1
#
_entry.id   AF-A0A9Q0EK26-F1
#
_cell.length_a   1.000
_cell.length_b   1.000
_cell.length_c   1.000
_cell.angle_alpha   90.00
_cell.angle_beta   90.00
_cell.angle_gamma   90.00
#
_symmetry.space_group_name_H-M   'P 1'
#
loop_
_entity.id
_entity.type
_entity.pdbx_description
1 polymer ?
#
loop_
_entity_poly.entity_id
_entity_poly.type
_entity_poly.pdbx_seq_one_letter_code
_entity_poly.pdbx_strand_id
1 'polypeptide(L)'
;MSIVRLVAREILDSRGNPTVEVDLYTERGVFRAAVPTQFGANAILGVSLAICKAGAAEKEVPLYRHIADLAGNTELVLPVPAFNVINGGSHAGNKLAMQEFMVLPVGAESFKEALRIGAELYHTLKGVIQEKYGQDAINVGDQGGFAPNILENSEALDLLQTAIEKAGFTDKVVVGMDVAASEFYRDGKYDLDYKSPADPQRLISGRELADIYQGFVNKYPVVSIEDPFDQDDWEAWSRLTAQVDIQVVGDDLTVTNPRRIQRAAEERVCNCLLLKVNQIGSVTEAIESCKLAQANGWGVMIKTGAPCRSERLAKLRTINRLLYDCGPSWLNIGKLLLRSVGGFGYHKQLFLLTPEELDLSGLTPFYTSVLQAWHIFKFSCATSEMPGMWVFEEPLFF
;
A
#
# COMPACT_ATOMS: atom_id res chain seq x y z
N MET A 1 -16.01 15.67 -23.77
CA MET A 1 -15.21 14.62 -24.43
C MET A 1 -15.87 13.25 -24.36
N SER A 2 -15.73 12.43 -25.40
CA SER A 2 -16.17 11.02 -25.45
C SER A 2 -14.99 10.06 -25.65
N ILE A 3 -15.18 8.78 -25.27
CA ILE A 3 -14.21 7.72 -25.53
C ILE A 3 -14.31 7.32 -27.00
N VAL A 4 -13.19 7.36 -27.72
CA VAL A 4 -13.11 7.01 -29.16
C VAL A 4 -12.71 5.55 -29.36
N ARG A 5 -11.76 5.07 -28.55
CA ARG A 5 -11.21 3.71 -28.67
C ARG A 5 -10.62 3.24 -27.34
N LEU A 6 -10.68 1.94 -27.09
CA LEU A 6 -9.97 1.25 -26.00
C LEU A 6 -9.11 0.14 -26.61
N VAL A 7 -7.87 0.00 -26.17
CA VAL A 7 -6.96 -1.09 -26.56
C VAL A 7 -6.28 -1.60 -25.30
N ALA A 8 -6.29 -2.91 -25.10
CA ALA A 8 -5.51 -3.56 -24.06
C ALA A 8 -4.35 -4.34 -24.69
N ARG A 9 -3.23 -4.42 -23.98
CA ARG A 9 -2.06 -5.23 -24.35
C ARG A 9 -1.49 -5.91 -23.10
N GLU A 10 -0.79 -7.01 -23.32
CA GLU A 10 0.00 -7.65 -22.29
C GLU A 10 1.38 -6.97 -22.19
N ILE A 11 1.81 -6.68 -20.98
CA ILE A 11 3.16 -6.22 -20.64
C ILE A 11 3.70 -7.09 -19.49
N LEU A 12 4.95 -6.88 -19.08
CA LEU A 12 5.52 -7.56 -17.91
C LEU A 12 5.55 -6.64 -16.69
N ASP A 13 5.21 -7.20 -15.53
CA ASP A 13 5.35 -6.54 -14.23
C ASP A 13 6.83 -6.53 -13.76
N SER A 14 7.08 -5.97 -12.58
CA SER A 14 8.44 -5.86 -12.02
C SER A 14 9.08 -7.20 -11.63
N ARG A 15 8.33 -8.29 -11.66
CA ARG A 15 8.77 -9.67 -11.40
C ARG A 15 8.86 -10.49 -12.70
N GLY A 16 8.58 -9.87 -13.86
CA GLY A 16 8.57 -10.55 -15.15
C GLY A 16 7.30 -11.35 -15.41
N ASN A 17 6.23 -11.16 -14.64
CA ASN A 17 4.95 -11.82 -14.88
C ASN A 17 4.08 -11.00 -15.85
N PRO A 18 3.29 -11.65 -16.73
CA PRO A 18 2.28 -10.99 -17.54
C PRO A 18 1.30 -10.13 -16.74
N THR A 19 0.98 -8.94 -17.26
CA THR A 19 0.02 -8.01 -16.70
C THR A 19 -0.65 -7.17 -17.80
N VAL A 20 -1.79 -6.54 -17.50
CA VAL A 20 -2.61 -5.79 -18.46
C VAL A 20 -2.23 -4.31 -18.44
N GLU A 21 -2.03 -3.75 -19.63
CA GLU A 21 -1.97 -2.31 -19.88
C GLU A 21 -3.12 -1.90 -20.82
N VAL A 22 -3.81 -0.82 -20.48
CA VAL A 22 -4.95 -0.28 -21.23
C VAL A 22 -4.62 1.12 -21.73
N ASP A 23 -4.83 1.34 -23.03
CA ASP A 23 -4.84 2.64 -23.71
C ASP A 23 -6.28 3.07 -24.00
N LEU A 24 -6.65 4.25 -23.51
CA LEU A 24 -7.91 4.92 -23.77
C LEU A 24 -7.68 6.14 -24.66
N TYR A 25 -8.33 6.16 -25.82
CA TYR A 25 -8.21 7.22 -26.81
C TYR A 25 -9.41 8.17 -26.74
N THR A 26 -9.11 9.46 -26.81
CA THR A 26 -10.08 10.56 -26.86
C THR A 26 -9.61 11.62 -27.85
N GLU A 27 -10.41 12.67 -28.08
CA GLU A 27 -9.97 13.85 -28.83
C GLU A 27 -8.79 14.61 -28.18
N ARG A 28 -8.55 14.40 -26.88
CA ARG A 28 -7.45 15.01 -26.13
C ARG A 28 -6.16 14.19 -26.12
N GLY A 29 -6.17 13.00 -26.71
CA GLY A 29 -5.00 12.11 -26.79
C GLY A 29 -5.24 10.73 -26.18
N VAL A 30 -4.14 10.08 -25.79
CA VAL A 30 -4.12 8.70 -25.29
C VAL A 30 -3.79 8.67 -23.79
N PHE A 31 -4.61 7.97 -23.02
CA PHE A 31 -4.45 7.80 -21.58
C PHE A 31 -4.19 6.34 -21.25
N ARG A 32 -3.04 6.07 -20.63
CA ARG A 32 -2.53 4.71 -20.40
C ARG A 32 -2.53 4.34 -18.93
N ALA A 33 -2.92 3.11 -18.59
CA ALA A 33 -2.79 2.56 -17.24
C ALA A 33 -2.45 1.06 -17.25
N ALA A 34 -1.56 0.65 -16.35
CA ALA A 34 -1.15 -0.75 -16.18
C ALA A 34 -1.49 -1.24 -14.76
N VAL A 35 -1.91 -2.51 -14.63
CA VAL A 35 -2.43 -3.07 -13.38
C VAL A 35 -1.78 -4.43 -13.05
N PRO A 36 -0.76 -4.47 -12.17
CA PRO A 36 -0.09 -5.71 -11.78
C PRO A 36 -1.03 -6.59 -10.93
N THR A 37 -1.74 -7.54 -11.55
CA THR A 37 -2.44 -8.65 -10.87
C THR A 37 -2.84 -9.76 -11.86
N GLN A 38 -2.96 -10.99 -11.36
CA GLN A 38 -3.42 -12.16 -12.08
C GLN A 38 -4.95 -12.33 -11.87
N PHE A 39 -5.70 -12.09 -12.95
CA PHE A 39 -7.11 -12.43 -13.20
C PHE A 39 -8.24 -11.44 -12.78
N GLY A 40 -9.14 -11.17 -13.75
CA GLY A 40 -10.49 -10.61 -13.60
C GLY A 40 -10.59 -9.11 -13.28
N ALA A 41 -10.04 -8.69 -12.14
CA ALA A 41 -10.10 -7.30 -11.68
C ALA A 41 -9.15 -6.37 -12.45
N ASN A 42 -8.11 -6.92 -13.09
CA ASN A 42 -7.11 -6.15 -13.85
C ASN A 42 -7.70 -5.42 -15.06
N ALA A 43 -8.61 -6.03 -15.80
CA ALA A 43 -9.24 -5.41 -16.97
C ALA A 43 -10.10 -4.21 -16.57
N ILE A 44 -10.98 -4.39 -15.57
CA ILE A 44 -11.85 -3.31 -15.06
C ILE A 44 -11.00 -2.18 -14.48
N LEU A 45 -10.00 -2.51 -13.66
CA LEU A 45 -9.16 -1.49 -13.05
C LEU A 45 -8.32 -0.74 -14.09
N GLY A 46 -7.80 -1.43 -15.11
CA GLY A 46 -7.01 -0.80 -16.18
C GLY A 46 -7.84 0.25 -16.92
N VAL A 47 -9.07 -0.10 -17.28
CA VAL A 47 -10.03 0.84 -17.89
C VAL A 47 -10.39 1.96 -16.90
N SER A 48 -10.68 1.63 -15.64
CA SER A 48 -11.05 2.61 -14.60
C SER A 48 -9.96 3.68 -14.39
N LEU A 49 -8.70 3.25 -14.31
CA LEU A 49 -7.55 4.15 -14.18
C LEU A 49 -7.33 5.00 -15.44
N ALA A 50 -7.48 4.41 -16.63
CA ALA A 50 -7.35 5.14 -17.89
C ALA A 50 -8.46 6.20 -18.04
N ILE A 51 -9.70 5.87 -17.65
CA ILE A 51 -10.83 6.82 -17.59
C ILE A 51 -10.53 7.93 -16.60
N CYS A 52 -10.02 7.62 -15.41
CA CYS A 52 -9.68 8.62 -14.40
C CYS A 52 -8.61 9.61 -14.92
N LYS A 53 -7.61 9.12 -15.64
CA LYS A 53 -6.60 9.97 -16.32
C LYS A 53 -7.22 10.84 -17.40
N ALA A 54 -8.09 10.27 -18.23
CA ALA A 54 -8.80 11.02 -19.26
C ALA A 54 -9.72 12.11 -18.65
N GLY A 55 -10.42 11.79 -17.55
CA GLY A 55 -11.28 12.72 -16.83
C GLY A 55 -10.50 13.88 -16.20
N ALA A 56 -9.29 13.63 -15.69
CA ALA A 56 -8.39 14.69 -15.24
C ALA A 56 -7.98 15.63 -16.37
N ALA A 57 -7.58 15.05 -17.50
CA ALA A 57 -7.22 15.82 -18.69
C ALA A 57 -8.41 16.64 -19.20
N GLU A 58 -9.62 16.09 -19.26
CA GLU A 58 -10.83 16.80 -19.69
C GLU A 58 -11.11 18.06 -18.86
N LYS A 59 -10.90 17.96 -17.55
CA LYS A 59 -11.03 19.08 -16.62
C LYS A 59 -9.82 20.03 -16.61
N GLU A 60 -8.79 19.73 -17.38
CA GLU A 60 -7.52 20.47 -17.44
C GLU A 60 -6.82 20.59 -16.08
N VAL A 61 -7.01 19.57 -15.22
CA VAL A 61 -6.38 19.51 -13.90
C VAL A 61 -5.41 18.34 -13.81
N PRO A 62 -4.37 18.44 -12.97
CA PRO A 62 -3.52 17.29 -12.66
C PRO A 62 -4.33 16.12 -12.06
N LEU A 63 -3.87 14.89 -12.29
CA LEU A 63 -4.57 13.68 -11.84
C LEU A 63 -4.87 13.66 -10.33
N TYR A 64 -3.93 14.11 -9.49
CA TYR A 64 -4.13 14.14 -8.03
C TYR A 64 -5.30 15.06 -7.63
N ARG A 65 -5.48 16.18 -8.35
CA ARG A 65 -6.56 17.15 -8.13
C ARG A 65 -7.88 16.56 -8.58
N HIS A 66 -7.89 15.89 -9.73
CA HIS A 66 -9.08 15.17 -10.20
C HIS A 66 -9.54 14.10 -9.21
N ILE A 67 -8.61 13.30 -8.68
CA ILE A 67 -8.92 12.28 -7.65
C ILE A 67 -9.44 12.95 -6.38
N ALA A 68 -8.83 14.06 -5.96
CA ALA A 68 -9.31 14.83 -4.82
C ALA A 68 -10.74 15.35 -5.01
N ASP A 69 -11.07 15.87 -6.20
CA ASP A 69 -12.43 16.31 -6.53
C ASP A 69 -13.44 15.16 -6.47
N LEU A 70 -13.10 14.00 -7.06
CA LEU A 70 -13.94 12.79 -7.03
C LEU A 70 -14.22 12.34 -5.59
N ALA A 71 -13.24 12.55 -4.71
CA ALA A 71 -13.32 12.13 -3.33
C ALA A 71 -13.96 13.18 -2.40
N GLY A 72 -14.11 14.43 -2.88
CA GLY A 72 -14.70 15.55 -2.15
C GLY A 72 -13.69 16.35 -1.30
N ASN A 73 -12.40 16.30 -1.63
CA ASN A 73 -11.32 16.89 -0.82
C ASN A 73 -10.92 18.26 -1.34
N THR A 74 -10.96 19.28 -0.51
CA THR A 74 -10.46 20.62 -0.88
C THR A 74 -8.97 20.74 -0.66
N GLU A 75 -8.49 20.31 0.50
CA GLU A 75 -7.07 20.33 0.89
C GLU A 75 -6.36 19.02 0.59
N LEU A 76 -5.05 19.16 0.32
CA LEU A 76 -4.19 18.05 -0.02
C LEU A 76 -2.99 18.04 0.95
N VAL A 77 -2.50 16.85 1.28
CA VAL A 77 -1.30 16.61 2.09
C VAL A 77 -0.48 15.52 1.45
N LEU A 78 0.82 15.64 1.60
CA LEU A 78 1.76 14.64 1.13
C LEU A 78 1.92 13.55 2.20
N PRO A 79 1.97 12.28 1.80
CA PRO A 79 2.08 11.19 2.75
C PRO A 79 3.49 11.11 3.34
N VAL A 80 3.62 10.51 4.52
CA VAL A 80 4.91 9.92 4.89
C VAL A 80 5.09 8.61 4.13
N PRO A 81 6.22 8.44 3.46
CA PRO A 81 6.55 7.17 2.84
C PRO A 81 6.91 6.12 3.91
N ALA A 82 6.31 4.94 3.83
CA ALA A 82 6.75 3.75 4.55
C ALA A 82 7.67 2.93 3.63
N PHE A 83 8.98 3.04 3.84
CA PHE A 83 9.96 2.36 3.00
C PHE A 83 10.20 0.95 3.51
N ASN A 84 9.79 -0.08 2.76
CA ASN A 84 10.19 -1.46 3.02
C ASN A 84 11.70 -1.63 2.79
N VAL A 85 12.45 -1.99 3.83
CA VAL A 85 13.93 -2.02 3.80
C VAL A 85 14.53 -3.38 4.15
N ILE A 86 13.81 -4.25 4.86
CA ILE A 86 14.18 -5.67 5.08
C ILE A 86 12.97 -6.54 4.75
N ASN A 87 13.18 -7.57 3.94
CA ASN A 87 12.18 -8.54 3.54
C ASN A 87 12.38 -9.88 4.25
N GLY A 88 11.26 -10.49 4.62
CA GLY A 88 11.14 -11.88 5.04
C GLY A 88 9.92 -12.52 4.37
N GLY A 89 9.27 -13.43 5.09
CA GLY A 89 8.06 -14.12 4.64
C GLY A 89 8.20 -14.70 3.23
N SER A 90 7.16 -14.54 2.43
CA SER A 90 7.07 -15.00 1.05
C SER A 90 7.79 -14.07 0.05
N HIS A 91 8.31 -12.92 0.50
CA HIS A 91 9.08 -11.97 -0.32
C HIS A 91 10.59 -12.24 -0.32
N ALA A 92 11.08 -13.20 0.48
CA ALA A 92 12.50 -13.50 0.60
C ALA A 92 12.77 -14.99 0.89
N GLY A 93 13.85 -15.52 0.30
CA GLY A 93 14.31 -16.90 0.53
C GLY A 93 15.07 -17.13 1.84
N ASN A 94 15.07 -16.17 2.76
CA ASN A 94 15.64 -16.32 4.11
C ASN A 94 14.68 -17.08 5.05
N LYS A 95 14.99 -17.19 6.35
CA LYS A 95 14.12 -17.85 7.32
C LYS A 95 13.11 -16.93 8.03
N LEU A 96 13.38 -15.62 8.02
CA LEU A 96 12.55 -14.59 8.64
C LEU A 96 11.07 -14.75 8.27
N ALA A 97 10.20 -14.98 9.26
CA ALA A 97 8.79 -15.24 8.99
C ALA A 97 8.00 -13.99 8.61
N MET A 98 8.24 -12.86 9.28
CA MET A 98 7.52 -11.61 9.00
C MET A 98 7.96 -11.02 7.66
N GLN A 99 7.00 -10.50 6.91
CA GLN A 99 7.18 -10.20 5.49
C GLN A 99 7.98 -8.93 5.22
N GLU A 100 7.72 -7.84 5.94
CA GLU A 100 8.37 -6.55 5.68
C GLU A 100 8.67 -5.78 6.97
N PHE A 101 9.85 -5.16 7.00
CA PHE A 101 10.24 -4.20 8.03
C PHE A 101 10.50 -2.87 7.35
N MET A 102 9.72 -1.87 7.75
CA MET A 102 9.64 -0.57 7.11
C MET A 102 10.19 0.54 8.00
N VAL A 103 10.74 1.57 7.37
CA VAL A 103 11.15 2.81 8.04
C VAL A 103 10.29 3.98 7.59
N LEU A 104 9.81 4.76 8.55
CA LEU A 104 8.91 5.89 8.35
C LEU A 104 9.59 7.16 8.89
N PRO A 105 10.04 8.10 8.03
CA PRO A 105 10.68 9.34 8.43
C PRO A 105 9.65 10.40 8.88
N VAL A 106 8.96 10.13 9.98
CA VAL A 106 7.88 10.97 10.52
C VAL A 106 8.36 12.34 11.03
N GLY A 107 9.63 12.47 11.39
CA GLY A 107 10.23 13.75 11.79
C GLY A 107 10.72 14.62 10.64
N ALA A 108 10.46 14.24 9.37
CA ALA A 108 10.82 15.04 8.21
C ALA A 108 9.89 16.25 8.04
N GLU A 109 10.46 17.39 7.63
CA GLU A 109 9.74 18.63 7.38
C GLU A 109 9.10 18.67 5.97
N SER A 110 9.50 17.78 5.06
CA SER A 110 8.96 17.74 3.70
C SER A 110 9.11 16.36 3.07
N PHE A 111 8.43 16.12 1.94
CA PHE A 111 8.47 14.81 1.29
C PHE A 111 9.87 14.56 0.72
N LYS A 112 10.49 15.64 0.24
CA LYS A 112 11.86 15.64 -0.25
C LYS A 112 12.84 15.25 0.85
N GLU A 113 12.67 15.78 2.07
CA GLU A 113 13.50 15.38 3.20
C GLU A 113 13.21 13.93 3.63
N ALA A 114 11.93 13.52 3.71
CA ALA A 114 11.54 12.14 4.00
C ALA A 114 12.20 11.15 3.03
N LEU A 115 12.17 11.46 1.72
CA LEU A 115 12.81 10.66 0.69
C LEU A 115 14.34 10.60 0.85
N ARG A 116 14.97 11.73 1.21
CA ARG A 116 16.42 11.78 1.50
C ARG A 116 16.77 10.90 2.69
N ILE A 117 16.05 11.05 3.81
CA ILE A 117 16.26 10.26 5.03
C ILE A 117 16.10 8.76 4.73
N GLY A 118 15.02 8.38 4.04
CA GLY A 118 14.79 6.98 3.67
C GLY A 118 15.91 6.42 2.79
N ALA A 119 16.39 7.19 1.80
CA ALA A 119 17.48 6.77 0.93
C ALA A 119 18.83 6.67 1.65
N GLU A 120 19.19 7.63 2.50
CA GLU A 120 20.42 7.60 3.30
C GLU A 120 20.40 6.43 4.29
N LEU A 121 19.28 6.24 5.00
CA LEU A 121 19.10 5.12 5.91
C LEU A 121 19.18 3.76 5.20
N TYR A 122 18.56 3.63 4.02
CA TYR A 122 18.63 2.40 3.22
C TYR A 122 20.08 2.05 2.82
N HIS A 123 20.90 3.03 2.43
CA HIS A 123 22.32 2.79 2.12
C HIS A 123 23.16 2.51 3.38
N THR A 124 22.85 3.14 4.51
CA THR A 124 23.49 2.83 5.80
C THR A 124 23.19 1.40 6.23
N LEU A 125 21.91 0.99 6.13
CA LEU A 125 21.47 -0.37 6.41
C LEU A 125 22.16 -1.39 5.50
N LYS A 126 22.32 -1.08 4.21
CA LYS A 126 23.11 -1.89 3.28
C LYS A 126 24.50 -2.19 3.84
N GLY A 127 25.21 -1.16 4.32
CA GLY A 127 26.53 -1.31 4.92
C GLY A 127 26.53 -2.15 6.19
N VAL A 128 25.56 -1.94 7.08
CA VAL A 128 25.39 -2.72 8.32
C VAL A 128 25.16 -4.21 8.00
N ILE A 129 24.28 -4.51 7.04
CA ILE A 129 24.00 -5.88 6.62
C ILE A 129 25.22 -6.51 5.95
N GLN A 130 25.89 -5.78 5.05
CA GLN A 130 27.07 -6.28 4.34
C GLN A 130 28.21 -6.61 5.31
N GLU A 131 28.42 -5.78 6.33
CA GLU A 131 29.45 -5.99 7.36
C GLU A 131 29.16 -7.25 8.20
N LYS A 132 27.89 -7.49 8.55
CA LYS A 132 27.50 -8.60 9.43
C LYS A 132 27.30 -9.94 8.70
N TYR A 133 26.72 -9.92 7.49
CA TYR A 133 26.29 -11.12 6.77
C TYR A 133 26.94 -11.29 5.39
N GLY A 134 27.80 -10.36 4.98
CA GLY A 134 28.53 -10.44 3.72
C GLY A 134 27.78 -9.89 2.50
N GLN A 135 28.45 -9.97 1.35
CA GLN A 135 28.03 -9.37 0.07
C GLN A 135 26.69 -9.90 -0.44
N ASP A 136 26.39 -11.18 -0.24
CA ASP A 136 25.19 -11.78 -0.83
C ASP A 136 23.91 -11.38 -0.08
N ALA A 137 24.03 -10.96 1.18
CA ALA A 137 22.92 -10.53 2.02
C ALA A 137 22.35 -9.14 1.64
N ILE A 138 23.04 -8.39 0.80
CA ILE A 138 22.59 -7.08 0.30
C ILE A 138 21.95 -7.13 -1.09
N ASN A 139 21.66 -8.35 -1.58
CA ASN A 139 20.70 -8.53 -2.65
C ASN A 139 19.30 -8.09 -2.18
N VAL A 140 18.46 -7.70 -3.14
CA VAL A 140 17.15 -7.12 -2.86
C VAL A 140 16.03 -8.06 -3.28
N GLY A 141 14.95 -8.09 -2.51
CA GLY A 141 13.71 -8.81 -2.84
C GLY A 141 12.79 -8.05 -3.80
N ASP A 142 11.56 -8.55 -3.95
CA ASP A 142 10.56 -8.07 -4.91
C ASP A 142 10.19 -6.58 -4.76
N GLN A 143 10.31 -6.05 -3.54
CA GLN A 143 9.98 -4.66 -3.21
C GLN A 143 11.21 -3.78 -2.98
N GLY A 144 12.41 -4.30 -3.24
CA GLY A 144 13.66 -3.58 -3.13
C GLY A 144 14.30 -3.58 -1.75
N GLY A 145 13.65 -4.09 -0.70
CA GLY A 145 14.29 -4.31 0.61
C GLY A 145 15.34 -5.43 0.58
N PHE A 146 16.28 -5.43 1.52
CA PHE A 146 17.32 -6.46 1.65
C PHE A 146 16.75 -7.77 2.18
N ALA A 147 17.40 -8.90 1.88
CA ALA A 147 16.99 -10.23 2.36
C ALA A 147 18.13 -10.93 3.11
N PRO A 148 18.59 -10.39 4.27
CA PRO A 148 19.63 -11.04 5.06
C PRO A 148 19.15 -12.41 5.56
N ASN A 149 20.09 -13.34 5.73
CA ASN A 149 19.80 -14.70 6.19
C ASN A 149 19.61 -14.73 7.72
N ILE A 150 18.52 -14.14 8.18
CA ILE A 150 18.10 -14.08 9.58
C ILE A 150 16.83 -14.91 9.78
N LEU A 151 16.65 -15.43 11.01
CA LEU A 151 15.47 -16.17 11.43
C LEU A 151 14.63 -15.31 12.39
N GLU A 152 15.26 -14.75 13.42
CA GLU A 152 14.59 -14.01 14.47
C GLU A 152 14.10 -12.64 13.98
N ASN A 153 12.82 -12.36 14.16
CA ASN A 153 12.22 -11.08 13.76
C ASN A 153 12.80 -9.89 14.55
N SER A 154 13.20 -10.09 15.80
CA SER A 154 13.89 -9.08 16.59
C SER A 154 15.25 -8.71 16.01
N GLU A 155 15.95 -9.64 15.33
CA GLU A 155 17.24 -9.34 14.71
C GLU A 155 17.09 -8.36 13.54
N ALA A 156 15.98 -8.43 12.79
CA ALA A 156 15.65 -7.42 11.78
C ALA A 156 15.46 -6.04 12.41
N LEU A 157 14.77 -5.96 13.54
CA LEU A 157 14.56 -4.71 14.29
C LEU A 157 15.87 -4.17 14.89
N ASP A 158 16.74 -5.02 15.41
CA ASP A 158 18.07 -4.64 15.91
C ASP A 158 18.96 -4.05 14.78
N LEU A 159 18.89 -4.63 13.58
CA LEU A 159 19.59 -4.10 12.39
C LEU A 159 19.05 -2.72 11.99
N LEU A 160 17.73 -2.53 12.02
CA LEU A 160 17.12 -1.23 11.74
C LEU A 160 17.51 -0.19 12.78
N GLN A 161 17.46 -0.53 14.06
CA GLN A 161 17.88 0.36 15.13
C GLN A 161 19.34 0.79 14.95
N THR A 162 20.24 -0.16 14.71
CA THR A 162 21.66 0.11 14.44
C THR A 162 21.83 1.05 13.24
N ALA A 163 21.09 0.82 12.15
CA ALA A 163 21.17 1.65 10.95
C ALA A 163 20.61 3.07 11.19
N ILE A 164 19.50 3.20 11.94
CA ILE A 164 18.88 4.49 12.29
C ILE A 164 19.84 5.32 13.13
N GLU A 165 20.47 4.70 14.14
CA GLU A 165 21.47 5.35 15.00
C GLU A 165 22.70 5.76 14.20
N LYS A 166 23.25 4.86 13.38
CA LYS A 166 24.44 5.13 12.54
C LYS A 166 24.19 6.22 11.50
N ALA A 167 22.96 6.33 10.98
CA ALA A 167 22.56 7.39 10.05
C ALA A 167 22.25 8.73 10.74
N GLY A 168 22.16 8.76 12.08
CA GLY A 168 21.84 9.97 12.85
C GLY A 168 20.37 10.40 12.74
N PHE A 169 19.44 9.44 12.61
CA PHE A 169 18.01 9.71 12.40
C PHE A 169 17.09 9.20 13.51
N THR A 170 17.61 8.91 14.70
CA THR A 170 16.86 8.39 15.86
C THR A 170 15.63 9.24 16.20
N ASP A 171 15.74 10.57 16.16
CA ASP A 171 14.61 11.48 16.47
C ASP A 171 13.65 11.71 15.30
N LYS A 172 13.93 11.14 14.13
CA LYS A 172 13.18 11.39 12.88
C LYS A 172 12.50 10.17 12.29
N VAL A 173 12.94 8.97 12.65
CA VAL A 173 12.49 7.72 12.02
C VAL A 173 11.88 6.79 13.05
N VAL A 174 10.73 6.25 12.70
CA VAL A 174 10.05 5.17 13.40
C VAL A 174 9.91 3.96 12.48
N VAL A 175 9.51 2.82 13.03
CA VAL A 175 9.43 1.54 12.33
C VAL A 175 7.97 1.13 12.12
N GLY A 176 7.71 0.56 10.95
CA GLY A 176 6.47 -0.16 10.64
C GLY A 176 6.80 -1.60 10.27
N MET A 177 5.84 -2.50 10.45
CA MET A 177 6.00 -3.92 10.12
C MET A 177 4.80 -4.38 9.31
N ASP A 178 5.03 -5.21 8.31
CA ASP A 178 4.02 -6.08 7.72
C ASP A 178 4.39 -7.51 8.05
N VAL A 179 3.54 -8.13 8.83
CA VAL A 179 3.74 -9.48 9.32
C VAL A 179 3.30 -10.50 8.26
N ALA A 180 2.19 -10.23 7.56
CA ALA A 180 1.51 -11.18 6.68
C ALA A 180 1.25 -12.55 7.35
N ALA A 181 0.64 -12.53 8.55
CA ALA A 181 0.54 -13.72 9.39
C ALA A 181 -0.25 -14.88 8.78
N SER A 182 -1.17 -14.61 7.86
CA SER A 182 -1.89 -15.63 7.08
C SER A 182 -0.94 -16.63 6.40
N GLU A 183 0.25 -16.20 5.96
CA GLU A 183 1.23 -17.04 5.26
C GLU A 183 1.80 -18.16 6.15
N PHE A 184 1.85 -17.92 7.46
CA PHE A 184 2.40 -18.83 8.46
C PHE A 184 1.40 -19.28 9.52
N TYR A 185 0.11 -19.05 9.28
CA TYR A 185 -0.97 -19.61 10.07
C TYR A 185 -1.16 -21.10 9.78
N ARG A 186 -1.18 -21.93 10.82
CA ARG A 186 -1.28 -23.40 10.77
C ARG A 186 -2.17 -23.89 11.90
N ASP A 187 -3.30 -24.51 11.57
CA ASP A 187 -4.18 -25.22 12.52
C ASP A 187 -4.58 -24.40 13.77
N GLY A 188 -4.94 -23.13 13.61
CA GLY A 188 -5.31 -22.27 14.76
C GLY A 188 -4.13 -21.60 15.48
N LYS A 189 -2.92 -21.76 14.95
CA LYS A 189 -1.66 -21.28 15.53
C LYS A 189 -0.76 -20.67 14.44
N TYR A 190 0.41 -20.19 14.83
CA TYR A 190 1.36 -19.50 13.97
C TYR A 190 2.74 -20.14 14.04
N ASP A 191 3.41 -20.23 12.90
CA ASP A 191 4.74 -20.82 12.76
C ASP A 191 5.79 -19.77 12.34
N LEU A 192 6.53 -19.22 13.29
CA LEU A 192 7.57 -18.22 13.01
C LEU A 192 8.83 -18.78 12.32
N ASP A 193 8.87 -20.08 11.99
CA ASP A 193 9.91 -20.70 11.18
C ASP A 193 9.30 -21.59 10.07
N TYR A 194 8.13 -21.20 9.55
CA TYR A 194 7.36 -21.97 8.56
C TYR A 194 8.11 -22.34 7.26
N LYS A 195 9.21 -21.65 6.97
CA LYS A 195 10.10 -21.90 5.83
C LYS A 195 11.09 -23.06 6.07
N SER A 196 11.26 -23.48 7.32
CA SER A 196 11.95 -24.71 7.69
C SER A 196 10.96 -25.88 7.76
N PRO A 197 11.42 -27.15 7.72
CA PRO A 197 10.55 -28.32 7.82
C PRO A 197 9.54 -28.22 8.97
N ALA A 198 8.30 -28.61 8.73
CA ALA A 198 7.21 -28.44 9.68
C ALA A 198 7.48 -29.15 11.01
N ASP A 199 7.32 -28.42 12.11
CA ASP A 199 7.42 -28.94 13.48
C ASP A 199 6.24 -28.42 14.31
N PRO A 200 5.25 -29.27 14.66
CA PRO A 200 4.11 -28.85 15.46
C PRO A 200 4.45 -28.30 16.85
N GLN A 201 5.65 -28.58 17.38
CA GLN A 201 6.06 -28.13 18.73
C GLN A 201 6.43 -26.64 18.78
N ARG A 202 6.75 -26.02 17.63
CA ARG A 202 7.11 -24.59 17.56
C ARG A 202 5.92 -23.67 17.32
N LEU A 203 4.72 -24.24 17.12
CA LEU A 203 3.51 -23.47 16.85
C LEU A 203 3.07 -22.68 18.08
N ILE A 204 2.94 -21.37 17.92
CA ILE A 204 2.50 -20.45 18.96
C ILE A 204 1.06 -20.00 18.73
N SER A 205 0.33 -19.75 19.80
CA SER A 205 -1.03 -19.20 19.74
C SER A 205 -1.04 -17.73 19.33
N GLY A 206 -2.19 -17.22 18.87
CA GLY A 206 -2.37 -15.78 18.62
C GLY A 206 -2.09 -14.91 19.85
N ARG A 207 -2.31 -15.44 21.06
CA ARG A 207 -1.94 -14.76 22.31
C ARG A 207 -0.43 -14.63 22.48
N GLU A 208 0.31 -15.72 22.31
CA GLU A 208 1.77 -15.70 22.41
C GLU A 208 2.38 -14.80 21.34
N LEU A 209 1.79 -14.78 20.14
CA LEU A 209 2.21 -13.89 19.06
C LEU A 209 1.90 -12.41 19.38
N ALA A 210 0.75 -12.10 19.98
CA ALA A 210 0.43 -10.76 20.47
C ALA A 210 1.45 -10.27 21.52
N ASP A 211 1.85 -11.16 22.45
CA ASP A 211 2.84 -10.85 23.48
C ASP A 211 4.22 -10.53 22.85
N ILE A 212 4.58 -11.21 21.75
CA ILE A 212 5.80 -10.89 20.96
C ILE A 212 5.69 -9.48 20.36
N TYR A 213 4.56 -9.12 19.74
CA TYR A 213 4.37 -7.78 19.18
C TYR A 213 4.43 -6.70 20.24
N GLN A 214 3.80 -6.91 21.40
CA GLN A 214 3.89 -5.99 22.52
C GLN A 214 5.36 -5.82 22.98
N GLY A 215 6.13 -6.91 23.00
CA GLY A 215 7.57 -6.87 23.24
C GLY A 215 8.32 -5.99 22.23
N PHE A 216 7.97 -6.06 20.94
CA PHE A 216 8.56 -5.22 19.91
C PHE A 216 8.19 -3.75 20.07
N VAL A 217 6.91 -3.43 20.32
CA VAL A 217 6.42 -2.07 20.55
C VAL A 217 7.09 -1.44 21.79
N ASN A 218 7.33 -2.24 22.83
CA ASN A 218 7.98 -1.75 24.05
C ASN A 218 9.50 -1.51 23.88
N LYS A 219 10.17 -2.30 23.03
CA LYS A 219 11.63 -2.27 22.87
C LYS A 219 12.10 -1.35 21.74
N TYR A 220 11.35 -1.25 20.66
CA TYR A 220 11.72 -0.56 19.42
C TYR A 220 10.72 0.55 19.10
N PRO A 221 11.06 1.54 18.25
CA PRO A 221 10.14 2.59 17.85
C PRO A 221 9.10 2.10 16.81
N VAL A 222 8.46 0.95 17.05
CA VAL A 222 7.42 0.38 16.19
C VAL A 222 6.12 1.13 16.45
N VAL A 223 5.58 1.75 15.40
CA VAL A 223 4.34 2.55 15.47
C VAL A 223 3.24 2.04 14.55
N SER A 224 3.53 1.00 13.76
CA SER A 224 2.56 0.41 12.82
C SER A 224 2.83 -1.08 12.63
N ILE A 225 1.79 -1.91 12.76
CA ILE A 225 1.84 -3.34 12.44
C ILE A 225 0.69 -3.67 11.49
N GLU A 226 1.02 -4.20 10.32
CA GLU A 226 0.12 -4.69 9.27
C GLU A 226 0.01 -6.22 9.35
N ASP A 227 -1.22 -6.72 9.19
CA ASP A 227 -1.59 -8.16 9.24
C ASP A 227 -0.92 -8.99 10.35
N PRO A 228 -1.03 -8.57 11.64
CA PRO A 228 -0.45 -9.28 12.77
C PRO A 228 -0.99 -10.71 12.96
N PHE A 229 -2.17 -11.02 12.42
CA PHE A 229 -2.82 -12.33 12.55
C PHE A 229 -3.44 -12.76 11.23
N ASP A 230 -3.84 -14.02 11.16
CA ASP A 230 -4.56 -14.57 10.01
C ASP A 230 -5.80 -13.70 9.69
N GLN A 231 -6.12 -13.61 8.41
CA GLN A 231 -7.24 -12.83 7.89
C GLN A 231 -8.58 -13.11 8.59
N ASP A 232 -8.76 -14.31 9.17
CA ASP A 232 -10.01 -14.73 9.81
C ASP A 232 -9.87 -14.99 11.32
N ASP A 233 -8.73 -14.64 11.95
CA ASP A 233 -8.51 -14.72 13.42
C ASP A 233 -8.96 -13.43 14.16
N TRP A 234 -10.24 -13.06 13.98
CA TRP A 234 -10.83 -11.81 14.50
C TRP A 234 -10.64 -11.59 16.01
N GLU A 235 -10.58 -12.68 16.79
CA GLU A 235 -10.33 -12.60 18.25
C GLU A 235 -8.92 -12.07 18.54
N ALA A 236 -7.89 -12.60 17.87
CA ALA A 236 -6.52 -12.18 18.07
C ALA A 236 -6.31 -10.71 17.63
N TRP A 237 -6.90 -10.31 16.50
CA TRP A 237 -6.89 -8.91 16.05
C TRP A 237 -7.51 -7.96 17.08
N SER A 238 -8.71 -8.29 17.58
CA SER A 238 -9.40 -7.49 18.61
C SER A 238 -8.55 -7.34 19.88
N ARG A 239 -7.91 -8.44 20.31
CA ARG A 239 -7.06 -8.46 21.50
C ARG A 239 -5.85 -7.53 21.37
N LEU A 240 -5.09 -7.64 20.27
CA LEU A 240 -3.92 -6.78 20.07
C LEU A 240 -4.31 -5.31 19.98
N THR A 241 -5.32 -4.99 19.17
CA THR A 241 -5.79 -3.61 18.98
C THR A 241 -6.29 -2.97 20.28
N ALA A 242 -6.79 -3.76 21.24
CA ALA A 242 -7.16 -3.27 22.57
C ALA A 242 -5.96 -3.09 23.53
N GLN A 243 -4.81 -3.69 23.24
CA GLN A 243 -3.61 -3.69 24.11
C GLN A 243 -2.58 -2.63 23.72
N VAL A 244 -2.49 -2.27 22.45
CA VAL A 244 -1.47 -1.37 21.93
C VAL A 244 -2.05 -0.01 21.55
N ASP A 245 -1.25 1.04 21.72
CA ASP A 245 -1.57 2.41 21.27
C ASP A 245 -0.72 2.78 20.04
N ILE A 246 -0.81 1.93 19.02
CA ILE A 246 -0.12 2.09 17.73
C ILE A 246 -1.11 1.88 16.57
N GLN A 247 -0.65 2.12 15.35
CA GLN A 247 -1.42 1.77 14.16
C GLN A 247 -1.45 0.25 13.95
N VAL A 248 -2.64 -0.32 13.80
CA VAL A 248 -2.89 -1.71 13.39
C VAL A 248 -3.58 -1.68 12.03
N VAL A 249 -2.89 -2.16 11.00
CA VAL A 249 -3.30 -2.05 9.60
C VAL A 249 -3.92 -3.36 9.14
N GLY A 250 -5.13 -3.31 8.60
CA GLY A 250 -5.76 -4.45 7.94
C GLY A 250 -5.52 -4.45 6.44
N ASP A 251 -4.82 -5.46 5.93
CA ASP A 251 -4.62 -5.74 4.50
C ASP A 251 -5.41 -6.99 4.10
N ASP A 252 -4.94 -8.21 4.37
CA ASP A 252 -5.68 -9.45 4.09
C ASP A 252 -6.98 -9.54 4.92
N LEU A 253 -6.97 -8.96 6.12
CA LEU A 253 -8.18 -8.83 6.95
C LEU A 253 -9.28 -8.04 6.24
N THR A 254 -8.93 -7.02 5.43
CA THR A 254 -9.93 -6.12 4.84
C THR A 254 -10.09 -6.30 3.34
N VAL A 255 -9.05 -6.74 2.64
CA VAL A 255 -8.91 -6.86 1.18
C VAL A 255 -9.52 -5.68 0.42
N THR A 256 -9.38 -4.47 0.96
CA THR A 256 -10.02 -3.24 0.43
C THR A 256 -11.54 -3.42 0.18
N ASN A 257 -12.21 -4.32 0.91
CA ASN A 257 -13.61 -4.68 0.71
C ASN A 257 -14.50 -3.93 1.72
N PRO A 258 -15.48 -3.13 1.26
CA PRO A 258 -16.34 -2.34 2.15
C PRO A 258 -17.05 -3.15 3.24
N ARG A 259 -17.44 -4.41 2.97
CA ARG A 259 -18.11 -5.26 3.98
C ARG A 259 -17.15 -5.70 5.08
N ARG A 260 -15.93 -6.10 4.71
CA ARG A 260 -14.90 -6.48 5.70
C ARG A 260 -14.44 -5.27 6.50
N ILE A 261 -14.27 -4.11 5.84
CA ILE A 261 -13.97 -2.83 6.51
C ILE A 261 -15.06 -2.47 7.52
N GLN A 262 -16.33 -2.52 7.13
CA GLN A 262 -17.44 -2.22 8.03
C GLN A 262 -17.46 -3.15 9.25
N ARG A 263 -17.33 -4.46 9.03
CA ARG A 263 -17.26 -5.44 10.13
C ARG A 263 -16.06 -5.17 11.05
N ALA A 264 -14.90 -4.87 10.48
CA ALA A 264 -13.68 -4.62 11.24
C ALA A 264 -13.75 -3.32 12.05
N ALA A 265 -14.47 -2.30 11.56
CA ALA A 265 -14.79 -1.10 12.33
C ALA A 265 -15.75 -1.39 13.49
N GLU A 266 -16.80 -2.18 13.25
CA GLU A 266 -17.79 -2.56 14.28
C GLU A 266 -17.17 -3.39 15.41
N GLU A 267 -16.32 -4.35 15.06
CA GLU A 267 -15.62 -5.23 16.01
C GLU A 267 -14.32 -4.60 16.58
N ARG A 268 -13.94 -3.41 16.10
CA ARG A 268 -12.75 -2.65 16.53
C ARG A 268 -11.46 -3.47 16.48
N VAL A 269 -11.27 -4.23 15.40
CA VAL A 269 -10.16 -5.19 15.28
C VAL A 269 -8.90 -4.59 14.66
N CYS A 270 -8.99 -3.44 14.00
CA CYS A 270 -7.87 -2.64 13.52
C CYS A 270 -8.25 -1.15 13.48
N ASN A 271 -7.29 -0.27 13.15
CA ASN A 271 -7.51 1.19 13.13
C ASN A 271 -6.91 1.88 11.89
N CYS A 272 -6.47 1.09 10.90
CA CYS A 272 -5.96 1.58 9.63
C CYS A 272 -6.29 0.59 8.49
N LEU A 273 -6.66 1.13 7.33
CA LEU A 273 -6.88 0.36 6.11
C LEU A 273 -5.62 0.39 5.25
N LEU A 274 -5.13 -0.77 4.79
CA LEU A 274 -4.24 -0.79 3.63
C LEU A 274 -5.08 -0.74 2.34
N LEU A 275 -4.95 0.35 1.58
CA LEU A 275 -5.74 0.57 0.37
C LEU A 275 -4.99 0.06 -0.87
N LYS A 276 -5.42 -1.09 -1.39
CA LYS A 276 -4.93 -1.66 -2.66
C LYS A 276 -6.03 -1.61 -3.71
N VAL A 277 -5.92 -0.64 -4.62
CA VAL A 277 -6.93 -0.42 -5.69
C VAL A 277 -7.21 -1.68 -6.53
N ASN A 278 -6.22 -2.56 -6.69
CA ASN A 278 -6.33 -3.81 -7.44
C ASN A 278 -7.05 -4.94 -6.70
N GLN A 279 -7.21 -4.85 -5.37
CA GLN A 279 -8.04 -5.80 -4.62
C GLN A 279 -9.53 -5.51 -4.82
N ILE A 280 -9.91 -4.24 -5.00
CA ILE A 280 -11.32 -3.84 -5.16
C ILE A 280 -11.75 -3.63 -6.62
N GLY A 281 -10.80 -3.29 -7.51
CA GLY A 281 -11.00 -3.37 -8.96
C GLY A 281 -11.44 -2.07 -9.66
N SER A 282 -11.79 -1.01 -8.94
CA SER A 282 -12.07 0.30 -9.55
C SER A 282 -11.63 1.48 -8.69
N VAL A 283 -11.40 2.63 -9.34
CA VAL A 283 -11.07 3.89 -8.63
C VAL A 283 -12.22 4.34 -7.72
N THR A 284 -13.46 4.19 -8.18
CA THR A 284 -14.64 4.59 -7.41
C THR A 284 -14.76 3.79 -6.11
N GLU A 285 -14.70 2.47 -6.18
CA GLU A 285 -14.85 1.62 -5.00
C GLU A 285 -13.64 1.76 -4.05
N ALA A 286 -12.45 2.07 -4.58
CA ALA A 286 -11.29 2.39 -3.75
C ALA A 286 -11.48 3.72 -2.98
N ILE A 287 -12.03 4.76 -3.63
CA ILE A 287 -12.37 6.02 -2.97
C ILE A 287 -13.43 5.80 -1.90
N GLU A 288 -14.47 5.04 -2.20
CA GLU A 288 -15.53 4.71 -1.23
C GLU A 288 -15.00 3.93 -0.02
N SER A 289 -14.12 2.95 -0.24
CA SER A 289 -13.47 2.19 0.83
C SER A 289 -12.58 3.07 1.71
N CYS A 290 -11.83 4.00 1.08
CA CYS A 290 -11.02 4.99 1.77
C CYS A 290 -11.90 5.92 2.65
N LYS A 291 -13.01 6.42 2.10
CA LYS A 291 -13.97 7.26 2.84
C LYS A 291 -14.64 6.50 3.99
N LEU A 292 -14.96 5.22 3.79
CA LEU A 292 -15.54 4.37 4.81
C LEU A 292 -14.59 4.19 6.00
N ALA A 293 -13.32 3.88 5.75
CA ALA A 293 -12.32 3.76 6.80
C ALA A 293 -12.19 5.07 7.60
N GLN A 294 -12.11 6.20 6.91
CA GLN A 294 -11.93 7.50 7.57
C GLN A 294 -13.16 8.00 8.31
N ALA A 295 -14.37 7.68 7.82
CA ALA A 295 -15.61 7.94 8.55
C ALA A 295 -15.66 7.19 9.89
N ASN A 296 -14.98 6.03 9.98
CA ASN A 296 -14.80 5.27 11.21
C ASN A 296 -13.56 5.71 12.03
N GLY A 297 -12.92 6.83 11.66
CA GLY A 297 -11.77 7.39 12.36
C GLY A 297 -10.45 6.66 12.10
N TRP A 298 -10.38 5.81 11.07
CA TRP A 298 -9.17 5.05 10.75
C TRP A 298 -8.17 5.85 9.90
N GLY A 299 -6.91 5.48 10.03
CA GLY A 299 -5.89 5.81 9.05
C GLY A 299 -6.13 5.07 7.72
N VAL A 300 -5.52 5.57 6.65
CA VAL A 300 -5.47 4.85 5.37
C VAL A 300 -4.04 4.90 4.83
N MET A 301 -3.45 3.73 4.63
CA MET A 301 -2.11 3.57 4.10
C MET A 301 -2.16 3.08 2.65
N ILE A 302 -1.35 3.68 1.80
CA ILE A 302 -0.99 3.13 0.49
C ILE A 302 0.49 2.75 0.58
N LYS A 303 0.79 1.46 0.44
CA LYS A 303 2.16 0.97 0.57
C LYS A 303 3.03 1.42 -0.61
N THR A 304 4.28 1.76 -0.31
CA THR A 304 5.36 1.89 -1.30
C THR A 304 6.37 0.76 -1.08
N GLY A 305 7.35 0.62 -1.96
CA GLY A 305 8.53 -0.21 -1.69
C GLY A 305 9.71 0.61 -1.18
N ALA A 306 10.87 -0.04 -1.13
CA ALA A 306 12.15 0.58 -0.82
C ALA A 306 12.44 1.81 -1.72
N PRO A 307 13.37 2.69 -1.33
CA PRO A 307 14.01 3.65 -2.24
C PRO A 307 14.99 2.94 -3.20
N CYS A 308 14.59 1.79 -3.74
CA CYS A 308 15.30 0.93 -4.68
C CYS A 308 14.29 0.33 -5.67
N ARG A 309 14.77 -0.04 -6.86
CA ARG A 309 13.98 -0.52 -8.01
C ARG A 309 13.05 0.55 -8.61
N SER A 310 13.09 0.69 -9.93
CA SER A 310 12.48 1.83 -10.64
C SER A 310 10.95 1.85 -10.57
N GLU A 311 10.30 0.70 -10.46
CA GLU A 311 8.87 0.62 -10.25
C GLU A 311 8.45 1.22 -8.92
N ARG A 312 9.30 1.22 -7.89
CA ARG A 312 9.02 1.87 -6.59
C ARG A 312 9.39 3.34 -6.64
N LEU A 313 10.59 3.65 -7.14
CA LEU A 313 11.08 5.01 -7.33
C LEU A 313 10.16 5.85 -8.23
N ALA A 314 9.45 5.26 -9.20
CA ALA A 314 8.49 5.97 -10.03
C ALA A 314 7.35 6.62 -9.22
N LYS A 315 6.88 5.95 -8.15
CA LYS A 315 5.85 6.50 -7.25
C LYS A 315 6.42 7.65 -6.42
N LEU A 316 7.57 7.41 -5.79
CA LEU A 316 8.27 8.40 -4.95
C LEU A 316 8.65 9.66 -5.75
N ARG A 317 9.15 9.50 -6.98
CA ARG A 317 9.45 10.61 -7.89
C ARG A 317 8.20 11.36 -8.31
N THR A 318 7.09 10.67 -8.57
CA THR A 318 5.80 11.32 -8.87
C THR A 318 5.36 12.19 -7.70
N ILE A 319 5.37 11.68 -6.47
CA ILE A 319 5.01 12.46 -5.27
C ILE A 319 5.95 13.66 -5.09
N ASN A 320 7.27 13.46 -5.26
CA ASN A 320 8.24 14.56 -5.19
C ASN A 320 8.06 15.61 -6.30
N ARG A 321 7.50 15.24 -7.47
CA ARG A 321 7.16 16.21 -8.53
C ARG A 321 5.98 17.10 -8.15
N LEU A 322 5.01 16.56 -7.41
CA LEU A 322 3.84 17.32 -6.94
C LEU A 322 4.23 18.55 -6.11
N LEU A 323 5.37 18.49 -5.39
CA LEU A 323 5.93 19.62 -4.65
C LEU A 323 6.22 20.83 -5.55
N TYR A 324 6.67 20.60 -6.80
CA TYR A 324 6.99 21.69 -7.72
C TYR A 324 5.74 22.29 -8.36
N ASP A 325 4.71 21.47 -8.60
CA ASP A 325 3.47 21.90 -9.24
C ASP A 325 2.60 22.77 -8.34
N CYS A 326 2.72 22.61 -7.02
CA CYS A 326 1.72 23.11 -6.08
C CYS A 326 2.24 24.18 -5.09
N GLY A 327 3.53 24.53 -5.11
CA GLY A 327 4.11 25.56 -4.25
C GLY A 327 4.09 25.21 -2.74
N PRO A 328 4.33 26.19 -1.84
CA PRO A 328 4.51 25.97 -0.40
C PRO A 328 3.22 25.64 0.38
N SER A 329 2.07 25.48 -0.29
CA SER A 329 0.74 25.38 0.34
C SER A 329 0.38 24.00 0.90
N TRP A 330 1.37 23.14 1.18
CA TRP A 330 1.12 21.81 1.74
C TRP A 330 1.35 21.80 3.24
N LEU A 331 0.37 21.30 4.00
CA LEU A 331 0.53 21.04 5.41
C LEU A 331 1.62 19.98 5.62
N ASN A 332 2.53 20.25 6.55
CA ASN A 332 3.69 19.41 6.88
C ASN A 332 3.33 17.91 7.03
N ILE A 333 4.19 17.10 6.45
CA ILE A 333 4.08 15.64 6.31
C ILE A 333 4.20 14.89 7.63
N GLY A 334 4.93 15.45 8.59
CA GLY A 334 5.40 14.71 9.75
C GLY A 334 4.49 14.68 10.98
N LYS A 335 3.54 15.61 11.13
CA LYS A 335 2.78 15.73 12.40
C LYS A 335 1.44 15.00 12.42
N LEU A 336 0.97 14.55 11.27
CA LEU A 336 -0.38 13.99 11.15
C LEU A 336 -0.40 12.47 11.30
N LEU A 337 0.77 11.80 11.29
CA LEU A 337 0.91 10.34 11.41
C LEU A 337 0.48 9.72 12.72
N LEU A 338 0.44 10.53 13.77
CA LEU A 338 0.27 10.03 15.12
C LEU A 338 -1.03 10.60 15.69
N ARG A 339 -2.13 9.89 15.42
CA ARG A 339 -3.36 9.90 16.24
C ARG A 339 -3.79 8.44 16.40
N SER A 340 -3.98 7.88 17.59
CA SER A 340 -4.11 8.41 18.95
C SER A 340 -2.92 8.04 19.85
N VAL A 341 -2.56 8.95 20.76
CA VAL A 341 -2.14 8.68 22.16
C VAL A 341 -2.71 9.86 22.96
N GLY A 342 -3.31 9.59 24.12
CA GLY A 342 -4.28 10.46 24.81
C GLY A 342 -4.00 11.98 24.90
N GLY A 343 -5.06 12.76 24.68
CA GLY A 343 -5.29 13.99 25.44
C GLY A 343 -4.75 15.33 24.92
N PHE A 344 -4.72 15.63 23.62
CA PHE A 344 -4.72 17.02 23.11
C PHE A 344 -5.36 17.08 21.68
N GLY A 345 -6.02 18.20 21.35
CA GLY A 345 -6.98 18.40 20.25
C GLY A 345 -6.56 18.04 18.80
N TYR A 346 -7.58 18.03 17.92
CA TYR A 346 -7.79 17.25 16.69
C TYR A 346 -7.20 17.80 15.35
N HIS A 347 -6.57 16.97 14.50
CA HIS A 347 -6.02 17.24 13.14
C HIS A 347 -5.59 15.93 12.43
N LYS A 348 -6.37 15.53 11.42
CA LYS A 348 -6.39 14.25 10.70
C LYS A 348 -5.11 13.86 9.93
N GLN A 349 -4.69 12.59 9.96
CA GLN A 349 -3.82 12.03 8.93
C GLN A 349 -4.56 11.96 7.61
N LEU A 350 -4.02 12.63 6.60
CA LEU A 350 -4.68 12.87 5.33
C LEU A 350 -4.72 11.64 4.42
N PHE A 351 -5.92 11.23 4.04
CA PHE A 351 -6.67 11.83 2.93
C PHE A 351 -8.10 12.13 3.45
N LEU A 352 -8.93 12.83 2.71
CA LEU A 352 -10.38 13.04 2.91
C LEU A 352 -10.90 13.66 4.22
N LEU A 353 -11.17 14.97 4.16
CA LEU A 353 -12.11 15.63 5.07
C LEU A 353 -13.38 15.95 4.28
N THR A 354 -14.51 15.55 4.84
CA THR A 354 -15.87 15.79 4.33
C THR A 354 -16.19 17.29 4.25
N PRO A 355 -16.85 17.79 3.20
CA PRO A 355 -17.64 19.00 3.30
C PRO A 355 -18.97 18.65 4.00
N GLU A 356 -19.27 19.35 5.09
CA GLU A 356 -20.65 19.59 5.47
C GLU A 356 -21.32 20.39 4.34
N GLU A 357 -22.54 19.95 3.99
CA GLU A 357 -23.52 20.58 3.10
C GLU A 357 -23.08 20.84 1.65
N LEU A 358 -23.42 19.91 0.74
CA LEU A 358 -23.47 20.19 -0.70
C LEU A 358 -24.69 19.53 -1.36
N ASP A 359 -25.56 20.40 -1.86
CA ASP A 359 -26.74 20.15 -2.68
C ASP A 359 -26.40 19.38 -3.96
N LEU A 360 -27.17 18.33 -4.27
CA LEU A 360 -26.92 17.37 -5.36
C LEU A 360 -27.63 17.72 -6.67
N SER A 361 -28.16 18.94 -6.84
CA SER A 361 -28.79 19.35 -8.09
C SER A 361 -27.76 19.73 -9.18
N GLY A 362 -27.07 18.75 -9.79
CA GLY A 362 -26.09 19.09 -10.83
C GLY A 362 -25.47 17.95 -11.65
N LEU A 363 -25.97 16.72 -11.61
CA LEU A 363 -25.42 15.63 -12.43
C LEU A 363 -25.76 15.83 -13.92
N THR A 364 -24.73 16.05 -14.74
CA THR A 364 -24.82 16.21 -16.20
C THR A 364 -24.78 14.85 -16.93
N PRO A 365 -25.16 14.79 -18.24
CA PRO A 365 -25.40 13.53 -18.97
C PRO A 365 -24.22 12.55 -19.09
N PHE A 366 -22.99 12.97 -18.76
CA PHE A 366 -21.76 12.16 -18.84
C PHE A 366 -21.78 10.92 -17.91
N TYR A 367 -22.50 10.98 -16.79
CA TYR A 367 -22.63 9.84 -15.87
C TYR A 367 -23.50 8.70 -16.43
N THR A 368 -24.45 9.02 -17.30
CA THR A 368 -25.38 8.05 -17.91
C THR A 368 -24.68 7.11 -18.89
N SER A 369 -23.68 7.60 -19.63
CA SER A 369 -22.89 6.80 -20.58
C SER A 369 -21.91 5.85 -19.89
N VAL A 370 -21.40 6.22 -18.71
CA VAL A 370 -20.55 5.34 -17.89
C VAL A 370 -21.37 4.17 -17.31
N LEU A 371 -22.62 4.42 -16.88
CA LEU A 371 -23.53 3.37 -16.41
C LEU A 371 -23.97 2.41 -17.54
N GLN A 372 -24.12 2.90 -18.77
CA GLN A 372 -24.38 2.03 -19.92
C GLN A 372 -23.18 1.15 -20.28
N ALA A 373 -21.96 1.68 -20.24
CA ALA A 373 -20.76 0.86 -20.40
C ALA A 373 -20.62 -0.19 -19.28
N TRP A 374 -21.03 0.16 -18.05
CA TRP A 374 -21.02 -0.72 -16.88
C TRP A 374 -21.96 -1.94 -17.03
N HIS A 375 -23.17 -1.73 -17.56
CA HIS A 375 -24.11 -2.83 -17.82
C HIS A 375 -23.67 -3.74 -18.98
N ILE A 376 -23.05 -3.17 -20.02
CA ILE A 376 -22.54 -3.93 -21.17
C ILE A 376 -21.34 -4.80 -20.76
N PHE A 377 -20.44 -4.29 -19.93
CA PHE A 377 -19.24 -5.04 -19.49
C PHE A 377 -19.58 -6.18 -18.52
N LYS A 378 -20.54 -6.00 -17.61
CA LYS A 378 -21.02 -7.06 -16.69
C LYS A 378 -21.57 -8.27 -17.43
N PHE A 379 -22.25 -8.05 -18.56
CA PHE A 379 -22.82 -9.13 -19.37
C PHE A 379 -21.75 -9.89 -20.17
N SER A 380 -20.73 -9.19 -20.67
CA SER A 380 -19.72 -9.83 -21.53
C SER A 380 -18.71 -10.69 -20.76
N CYS A 381 -18.41 -10.37 -19.49
CA CYS A 381 -17.50 -11.18 -18.68
C CYS A 381 -18.13 -12.46 -18.11
N ALA A 382 -19.47 -12.59 -18.14
CA ALA A 382 -20.17 -13.79 -17.68
C ALA A 382 -20.24 -14.91 -18.75
N THR A 383 -19.91 -14.60 -20.00
CA THR A 383 -20.09 -15.52 -21.14
C THR A 383 -18.91 -15.47 -22.11
N SER A 384 -17.78 -16.08 -21.77
CA SER A 384 -16.85 -16.58 -22.79
C SER A 384 -15.87 -17.61 -22.22
N GLU A 385 -16.27 -18.87 -22.24
CA GLU A 385 -15.34 -19.96 -22.55
C GLU A 385 -15.08 -19.92 -24.06
N MET A 386 -13.81 -19.81 -24.50
CA MET A 386 -13.25 -20.57 -25.63
C MET A 386 -11.77 -20.21 -25.90
N PRO A 387 -10.95 -21.18 -26.34
CA PRO A 387 -9.52 -21.02 -26.62
C PRO A 387 -9.27 -20.56 -28.06
N GLY A 388 -8.26 -19.71 -28.28
CA GLY A 388 -7.94 -19.24 -29.63
C GLY A 388 -6.66 -18.42 -29.71
N MET A 389 -5.60 -19.11 -30.13
CA MET A 389 -4.29 -18.62 -30.53
C MET A 389 -4.39 -17.55 -31.64
N TRP A 390 -3.72 -16.40 -31.47
CA TRP A 390 -3.47 -15.46 -32.57
C TRP A 390 -2.02 -14.95 -32.52
N VAL A 391 -1.28 -15.33 -33.56
CA VAL A 391 0.04 -14.80 -33.95
C VAL A 391 -0.18 -13.53 -34.74
N PHE A 392 0.54 -12.44 -34.42
CA PHE A 392 0.82 -11.38 -35.38
C PHE A 392 2.26 -10.89 -35.24
N GLU A 393 3.00 -11.02 -36.34
CA GLU A 393 4.38 -10.60 -36.56
C GLU A 393 4.49 -9.06 -36.74
N GLU A 394 5.46 -8.48 -36.01
CA GLU A 394 6.42 -7.40 -36.36
C GLU A 394 6.01 -6.01 -36.93
N PRO A 395 6.92 -4.99 -36.92
CA PRO A 395 8.14 -4.79 -36.14
C PRO A 395 8.23 -3.43 -35.39
N LEU A 396 9.17 -3.39 -34.45
CA LEU A 396 9.81 -2.23 -33.81
C LEU A 396 10.14 -1.07 -34.76
N PHE A 397 9.98 0.18 -34.32
CA PHE A 397 10.91 1.27 -34.68
C PHE A 397 10.99 2.36 -33.59
N PHE A 398 12.21 2.52 -33.08
CA PHE A 398 12.91 3.57 -32.29
C PHE A 398 12.33 4.14 -31.00
#